data_AF-I3IJG8-F1
#
_entry.id   AF-I3IJG8-F1
#
_cell.length_a   1.000
_cell.length_b   1.000
_cell.length_c   1.000
_cell.angle_alpha   90.00
_cell.angle_beta   90.00
_cell.angle_gamma   90.00
#
_symmetry.space_group_name_H-M   'P 1'
#
loop_
_entity.id
_entity.type
_entity.pdbx_description
1 polymer ?
#
loop_
_entity_poly.entity_id
_entity_poly.type
_entity_poly.pdbx_seq_one_letter_code
_entity_poly.pdbx_strand_id
1 'polypeptide(L)'
;MLITSNRKVFANNAFVLLETDVHSVIGCPFYRGDTYSPCVRIEWSAGANKVAVHEIPVLVKSSIGKCFNPDGTLQGVATIINTQRKASAQ
;
A
#
# COMPACT_ATOMS: atom_id res chain seq x y z
N MET A 1 -0.24 5.84 -7.65
CA MET A 1 -0.81 6.91 -6.78
C MET A 1 -1.33 6.26 -5.51
N LEU A 2 -1.08 6.83 -4.34
CA LEU A 2 -1.58 6.31 -3.05
C LEU A 2 -2.92 7.00 -2.76
N ILE A 3 -3.97 6.21 -2.56
CA ILE A 3 -5.32 6.69 -2.26
C ILE A 3 -5.79 5.93 -1.02
N THR A 4 -6.44 6.65 -0.10
CA THR A 4 -6.99 6.06 1.12
C THR A 4 -8.42 6.53 1.36
N SER A 5 -9.21 5.66 1.98
CA SER A 5 -10.53 6.00 2.54
C SER A 5 -10.44 6.71 3.90
N ASN A 6 -9.30 6.66 4.58
CA ASN A 6 -9.08 7.38 5.83
C ASN A 6 -9.16 8.90 5.61
N ARG A 7 -9.94 9.56 6.48
CA ARG A 7 -10.11 11.03 6.52
C ARG A 7 -9.90 11.63 7.91
N LYS A 8 -9.45 10.83 8.89
CA LYS A 8 -9.37 11.22 10.32
C LYS A 8 -7.95 11.24 10.89
N VAL A 9 -7.08 10.37 10.39
CA VAL A 9 -5.73 10.22 10.92
C VAL A 9 -4.71 10.63 9.88
N PHE A 10 -3.80 11.50 10.27
CA PHE A 10 -2.80 12.13 9.41
C PHE A 10 -1.40 11.82 9.94
N ALA A 11 -0.43 11.73 9.05
CA ALA A 11 0.99 11.70 9.38
C ALA A 11 1.75 12.60 8.39
N ASN A 12 2.49 13.59 8.92
CA ASN A 12 3.11 14.66 8.14
C ASN A 12 2.15 15.29 7.10
N ASN A 13 0.96 15.71 7.54
CA ASN A 13 -0.03 16.40 6.71
C ASN A 13 -0.63 15.58 5.54
N ALA A 14 -0.46 14.25 5.55
CA ALA A 14 -1.09 13.31 4.63
C ALA A 14 -1.90 12.26 5.40
N PHE A 15 -3.02 11.78 4.84
CA PHE A 15 -3.80 10.73 5.48
C PHE A 15 -3.00 9.43 5.58
N VAL A 16 -3.07 8.77 6.75
CA VAL A 16 -2.45 7.47 6.97
C VAL A 16 -3.16 6.42 6.12
N LEU A 17 -2.39 5.56 5.46
CA LEU A 17 -2.91 4.48 4.62
C LEU A 17 -3.38 3.29 5.47
N LEU A 18 -4.35 2.55 4.94
CA LEU A 18 -5.01 1.41 5.58
C LEU A 18 -4.69 0.12 4.82
N GLU A 19 -4.77 -1.02 5.51
CA GLU A 19 -4.56 -2.34 4.92
C GLU A 19 -5.53 -2.66 3.78
N THR A 20 -6.76 -2.14 3.86
CA THR A 20 -7.78 -2.30 2.80
C THR A 20 -7.60 -1.36 1.62
N ASP A 21 -6.65 -0.43 1.67
CA ASP A 21 -6.43 0.49 0.55
C ASP A 21 -5.76 -0.25 -0.61
N VAL A 22 -6.29 -0.07 -1.82
CA VAL A 22 -5.71 -0.62 -3.04
C VAL A 22 -4.96 0.48 -3.77
N HIS A 23 -3.72 0.21 -4.18
CA HIS A 23 -2.90 1.21 -4.86
C HIS A 23 -2.58 0.82 -6.30
N SER A 24 -2.94 1.71 -7.22
CA SER A 24 -2.58 1.56 -8.62
C SER A 24 -1.16 2.05 -8.87
N VAL A 25 -0.39 1.21 -9.54
CA VAL A 25 0.98 1.50 -9.99
C VAL A 25 0.91 1.73 -11.50
N ILE A 26 1.31 2.93 -11.93
CA ILE A 26 1.27 3.34 -13.35
C ILE A 26 2.69 3.73 -13.74
N GLY A 27 3.12 3.28 -14.92
CA GLY A 27 4.40 3.70 -15.50
C GLY A 27 5.65 2.95 -15.02
N CYS A 28 5.50 1.83 -14.31
CA CYS A 28 6.64 0.93 -14.05
C CYS A 28 6.68 -0.16 -15.12
N PRO A 29 7.59 -0.09 -16.11
CA PRO A 29 7.74 -1.17 -17.07
C PRO A 29 8.48 -2.34 -16.42
N PHE A 30 7.74 -3.17 -15.68
CA PHE A 30 8.25 -4.47 -15.24
C PHE A 30 8.01 -5.50 -16.33
N TYR A 31 9.10 -6.04 -16.86
CA TYR A 31 9.09 -7.16 -17.79
C TYR A 31 9.44 -8.43 -17.01
N ARG A 32 8.70 -9.52 -17.27
CA ARG A 32 9.11 -10.88 -16.88
C ARG A 32 9.56 -11.60 -18.15
N GLY A 33 10.87 -11.56 -18.43
CA GLY A 33 11.40 -12.01 -19.73
C GLY A 33 10.95 -11.07 -20.84
N ASP A 34 10.41 -11.62 -21.93
CA ASP A 34 9.94 -10.84 -23.09
C ASP A 34 8.50 -10.32 -22.93
N THR A 35 7.80 -10.75 -21.87
CA THR A 35 6.41 -10.37 -21.61
C THR A 35 6.35 -9.14 -20.71
N TYR A 36 5.73 -8.07 -21.22
CA TYR A 36 5.36 -6.91 -20.43
C TYR A 36 4.32 -7.30 -19.36
N SER A 37 4.73 -7.34 -18.10
CA SER A 37 3.89 -7.78 -16.98
C SER A 37 4.07 -6.82 -15.80
N PRO A 38 3.67 -5.54 -15.96
CA PRO A 38 3.86 -4.52 -14.94
C PRO A 38 3.06 -4.85 -13.69
N CYS A 39 3.57 -4.50 -12.51
CA CYS A 39 2.70 -4.37 -11.34
C CYS A 39 1.78 -3.17 -11.58
N VAL A 40 0.47 -3.39 -11.59
CA VAL A 40 -0.55 -2.34 -11.74
C VAL A 40 -1.43 -2.17 -10.51
N ARG A 41 -1.44 -3.16 -9.61
CA ARG A 41 -2.22 -3.14 -8.37
C ARG A 41 -1.43 -3.72 -7.20
N ILE A 42 -1.47 -3.04 -6.07
CA ILE A 42 -0.93 -3.53 -4.79
C ILE A 42 -2.07 -3.76 -3.82
N GLU A 43 -2.09 -4.95 -3.22
CA GLU A 43 -2.95 -5.30 -2.08
C GLU A 43 -2.07 -5.50 -0.85
N TRP A 44 -2.43 -4.87 0.27
CA TRP A 44 -1.61 -4.92 1.48
C TRP A 44 -2.04 -6.00 2.44
N SER A 45 -1.11 -6.39 3.29
CA SER A 45 -1.32 -7.30 4.41
C SER A 45 -0.38 -6.96 5.55
N ALA A 46 -0.66 -7.48 6.75
CA ALA A 46 0.16 -7.27 7.94
C ALA A 46 0.27 -5.79 8.33
N GLY A 47 -0.87 -5.12 8.46
CA GLY A 47 -0.97 -3.80 9.05
C GLY A 47 -0.62 -3.77 10.53
N ALA A 48 -0.77 -2.61 11.18
CA ALA A 48 -0.39 -2.42 12.57
C ALA A 48 -1.27 -3.23 13.55
N ASN A 49 -0.62 -3.89 14.51
CA ASN A 49 -1.33 -4.69 15.54
C ASN A 49 -2.01 -3.87 16.64
N LYS A 50 -1.64 -2.60 16.81
CA LYS A 50 -2.10 -1.75 17.93
C LYS A 50 -2.84 -0.49 17.48
N VAL A 51 -2.81 -0.18 16.19
CA VAL A 51 -3.34 1.07 15.65
C VAL A 51 -4.22 0.74 14.46
N ALA A 52 -5.49 1.13 14.55
CA ALA A 52 -6.46 0.95 13.51
C ALA A 52 -7.28 2.22 13.34
N VAL A 53 -7.73 2.49 12.11
CA VAL A 53 -8.70 3.54 11.81
C VAL A 53 -9.94 2.85 11.27
N HIS A 54 -11.08 3.10 11.91
CA HIS A 54 -12.33 2.41 11.59
C HIS A 54 -12.17 0.88 11.62
N GLU A 55 -11.47 0.36 12.64
CA GLU A 55 -11.17 -1.07 12.82
C GLU A 55 -10.26 -1.69 11.74
N ILE A 56 -9.78 -0.88 10.80
CA ILE A 56 -8.84 -1.32 9.76
C ILE A 56 -7.41 -0.98 10.20
N PRO A 57 -6.49 -1.97 10.25
CA PRO A 57 -5.09 -1.73 10.57
C PRO A 57 -4.45 -0.71 9.64
N VAL A 58 -3.64 0.19 10.20
CA VAL A 58 -2.86 1.15 9.39
C VAL A 58 -1.62 0.49 8.80
N LEU A 59 -1.18 0.94 7.62
CA LEU A 59 0.06 0.47 7.02
C LEU A 59 1.28 0.96 7.80
N VAL A 60 2.21 0.05 8.04
CA VAL A 60 3.48 0.30 8.73
C VAL A 60 4.63 -0.29 7.94
N LYS A 61 5.88 0.01 8.33
CA LYS A 61 7.07 -0.45 7.60
C LYS A 61 7.14 -1.97 7.40
N SER A 62 6.58 -2.75 8.34
CA SER A 62 6.53 -4.21 8.26
C SER A 62 5.39 -4.75 7.37
N SER A 63 4.49 -3.89 6.89
CA SER A 63 3.39 -4.30 6.02
C SER A 63 3.92 -4.75 4.66
N ILE A 64 3.28 -5.78 4.11
CA ILE A 64 3.71 -6.46 2.89
C ILE A 64 2.64 -6.24 1.82
N GLY A 65 3.04 -5.66 0.69
CA GLY A 65 2.19 -5.50 -0.47
C GLY A 65 2.36 -6.66 -1.44
N LYS A 66 1.26 -7.21 -1.97
CA LYS A 66 1.24 -8.18 -3.06
C LYS A 66 1.03 -7.43 -4.36
N CYS A 67 1.97 -7.57 -5.29
CA CYS A 67 1.97 -6.90 -6.57
C CYS A 67 1.28 -7.76 -7.64
N PHE A 68 0.21 -7.26 -8.23
CA PHE A 68 -0.54 -7.92 -9.30
C PHE A 68 -0.36 -7.19 -10.63
N ASN A 69 -0.29 -7.97 -11.71
CA ASN A 69 -0.30 -7.45 -13.08
C ASN A 69 -1.74 -7.27 -13.62
N PRO A 70 -1.93 -6.78 -14.87
CA PRO A 70 -3.26 -6.56 -15.44
C PRO A 70 -4.14 -7.82 -15.55
N ASP A 71 -3.54 -9.01 -15.67
CA ASP A 71 -4.27 -10.28 -15.74
C ASP A 71 -4.62 -10.85 -14.34
N GLY A 72 -4.19 -10.18 -13.26
CA GLY A 72 -4.45 -10.60 -11.88
C GLY A 72 -3.45 -11.62 -11.32
N THR A 73 -2.35 -11.89 -12.02
CA THR A 73 -1.27 -12.76 -11.54
C THR A 73 -0.34 -12.05 -10.57
N LEU A 74 -0.01 -12.72 -9.47
CA LEU A 74 1.00 -12.27 -8.51
C LEU A 74 2.39 -12.21 -9.15
N GLN A 75 2.96 -11.01 -9.23
CA GLN A 75 4.30 -10.77 -9.76
C GLN A 75 5.38 -10.73 -8.68
N GLY A 76 5.01 -10.43 -7.43
CA GLY A 76 5.95 -10.36 -6.33
C GLY A 76 5.44 -9.53 -5.16
N VAL A 77 6.38 -8.99 -4.38
CA VAL A 77 6.09 -8.21 -3.17
C VAL A 77 6.55 -6.77 -3.30
N ALA A 78 5.73 -5.84 -2.79
CA ALA A 78 6.09 -4.46 -2.53
C ALA A 78 6.39 -4.28 -1.03
N THR A 79 7.47 -3.57 -0.73
CA THR A 79 7.89 -3.27 0.65
C THR A 79 7.87 -1.78 0.91
N ILE A 80 7.45 -1.38 2.11
CA ILE A 80 7.49 0.01 2.54
C ILE A 80 8.88 0.32 3.10
N ILE A 81 9.66 1.15 2.40
CA ILE A 81 11.03 1.48 2.82
C ILE A 81 11.07 2.61 3.86
N ASN A 82 10.18 3.59 3.71
CA ASN A 82 10.09 4.78 4.55
C ASN A 82 8.65 5.02 5.00
N THR A 83 8.50 5.44 6.26
CA THR A 83 7.23 5.88 6.85
C THR A 83 7.44 7.17 7.64
N GLN A 84 6.37 7.91 7.86
CA GLN A 84 6.35 9.00 8.82
C GLN A 84 6.54 8.47 10.24
N ARG A 85 7.23 9.24 11.10
CA ARG A 85 7.55 8.82 12.48
C ARG A 85 6.43 9.07 13.48
N LYS A 86 5.50 9.98 13.18
CA LYS A 86 4.40 10.38 14.06
C LYS A 86 3.12 10.52 13.26
N ALA A 87 2.03 10.00 13.81
CA ALA A 87 0.67 10.19 13.33
C ALA A 87 -0.14 10.96 14.39
N SER A 88 -1.13 11.71 13.95
CA SER A 88 -2.06 12.46 14.79
C SER A 88 -3.47 12.28 14.25
N ALA A 89 -4.46 12.30 15.13
CA ALA A 89 -5.86 12.28 14.76
C ALA A 89 -6.46 13.68 14.96
N GLN A 90 -7.47 14.02 14.16
CA GLN A 90 -8.31 15.20 14.38
C GLN A 90 -9.55 14.84 15.20
#